data_AF-A0A2P7Z2R3-F1
#
_entry.id   AF-A0A2P7Z2R3-F1
#
_cell.length_a   1.000
_cell.length_b   1.000
_cell.length_c   1.000
_cell.angle_alpha   90.00
_cell.angle_beta   90.00
_cell.angle_gamma   90.00
#
_symmetry.space_group_name_H-M   'P 1'
#
loop_
_entity.id
_entity.type
_entity.pdbx_description
1 polymer ?
#
loop_
_entity_poly.entity_id
_entity_poly.type
_entity_poly.pdbx_seq_one_letter_code
_entity_poly.pdbx_strand_id
1 'polypeptide(L)'
;MAPPFRSPKFLVGLANLFAIGGSTYWMRSWHVYNLEEHEARMDELEGTLRGHIGLIEDALDRLEGKANENKKDALYSTRGKYEKNNEK
;
A
#
# COMPACT_ATOMS: atom_id res chain seq x y z
N MET A 1 -5.11 54.28 16.70
CA MET A 1 -5.01 53.09 15.84
C MET A 1 -6.06 52.09 16.30
N ALA A 2 -6.98 51.65 15.42
CA ALA A 2 -7.98 50.65 15.78
C ALA A 2 -7.31 49.27 15.94
N PRO A 3 -7.72 48.44 16.92
CA PRO A 3 -7.10 47.14 17.14
C PRO A 3 -7.29 46.24 15.90
N PRO A 4 -6.26 45.47 15.49
CA PRO A 4 -6.26 44.69 14.24
C PRO A 4 -7.42 43.67 14.16
N PHE A 5 -7.89 43.22 15.32
CA PHE A 5 -9.01 42.28 15.50
C PHE A 5 -10.39 42.84 15.10
N ARG A 6 -10.55 44.16 14.93
CA ARG A 6 -11.81 44.77 14.48
C ARG A 6 -11.86 45.01 12.97
N SER A 7 -10.82 44.64 12.23
CA SER A 7 -10.80 44.82 10.77
C SER A 7 -11.46 43.63 10.06
N PRO A 8 -12.44 43.85 9.17
CA PRO A 8 -13.09 42.77 8.42
C PRO A 8 -12.09 41.92 7.62
N LYS A 9 -11.01 42.53 7.13
CA LYS A 9 -9.94 41.87 6.37
C LYS A 9 -9.18 40.84 7.22
N PHE A 10 -8.97 41.11 8.52
CA PHE A 10 -8.32 40.17 9.43
C PHE A 10 -9.19 38.93 9.69
N LEU A 11 -10.50 39.13 9.88
CA LEU A 11 -11.44 38.02 10.07
C LEU A 11 -11.55 37.13 8.81
N VAL A 12 -11.59 37.74 7.62
CA VAL A 12 -11.59 37.01 6.34
C VAL A 12 -10.26 36.25 6.15
N GLY A 13 -9.13 36.87 6.50
CA GLY A 13 -7.82 36.19 6.46
C GLY A 13 -7.75 34.97 7.37
N LEU A 14 -8.26 35.09 8.61
CA LEU A 14 -8.36 33.95 9.53
C LEU A 14 -9.30 32.86 9.00
N ALA A 15 -10.48 33.24 8.48
CA ALA A 15 -11.42 32.28 7.91
C ALA A 15 -10.79 31.49 6.74
N ASN A 16 -10.04 32.15 5.87
CA ASN A 16 -9.31 31.49 4.78
C ASN A 16 -8.20 30.56 5.30
N LEU A 17 -7.46 30.97 6.34
CA LEU A 17 -6.43 30.13 6.95
C LEU A 17 -7.04 28.86 7.56
N PHE A 18 -8.17 28.99 8.26
CA PHE A 18 -8.90 27.85 8.81
C PHE A 18 -9.55 26.99 7.72
N ALA A 19 -10.05 27.59 6.64
CA ALA A 19 -10.60 26.85 5.51
C ALA A 19 -9.53 25.99 4.83
N ILE A 20 -8.36 26.58 4.53
CA ILE A 20 -7.24 25.87 3.90
C ILE A 20 -6.64 24.82 4.85
N GLY A 21 -6.45 25.18 6.12
CA GLY A 21 -5.94 24.26 7.14
C GLY A 21 -6.88 23.09 7.38
N GLY A 22 -8.18 23.37 7.49
CA GLY A 22 -9.23 22.38 7.66
C GLY A 22 -9.38 21.46 6.45
N SER A 23 -9.39 22.00 5.23
CA SER A 23 -9.47 21.20 4.01
C SER A 23 -8.24 20.31 3.84
N THR A 24 -7.05 20.82 4.14
CA THR A 24 -5.80 20.06 4.07
C THR A 24 -5.78 18.94 5.11
N TYR A 25 -6.21 19.22 6.33
CA TYR A 25 -6.31 18.21 7.40
C TYR A 25 -7.31 17.11 7.04
N TRP A 26 -8.49 17.50 6.56
CA TRP A 26 -9.51 16.55 6.10
C TRP A 26 -9.02 15.68 4.95
N MET A 27 -8.38 16.28 3.94
CA MET A 27 -7.82 15.56 2.80
C MET A 27 -6.69 14.61 3.22
N ARG A 28 -5.85 15.00 4.18
CA ARG A 28 -4.84 14.11 4.77
C ARG A 28 -5.49 12.91 5.45
N SER A 29 -6.52 13.14 6.26
CA SER A 29 -7.23 12.06 6.96
C SER A 29 -7.85 11.07 5.96
N TRP A 30 -8.45 11.58 4.88
CA TRP A 30 -9.04 10.75 3.85
C TRP A 30 -8.00 9.93 3.07
N HIS A 31 -6.84 10.53 2.76
CA HIS A 31 -5.74 9.81 2.12
C HIS A 31 -5.19 8.67 2.97
N VAL A 32 -5.02 8.88 4.27
CA VAL A 32 -4.56 7.83 5.20
C VAL A 32 -5.56 6.68 5.22
N TYR A 33 -6.85 6.97 5.36
CA TYR A 33 -7.89 5.94 5.35
C TYR A 33 -7.90 5.13 4.03
N ASN A 34 -7.80 5.81 2.88
CA ASN A 34 -7.74 5.10 1.60
C ASN A 34 -6.49 4.26 1.45
N LEU A 35 -5.35 4.70 1.98
CA LEU A 35 -4.11 3.92 1.97
C LEU A 35 -4.29 2.63 2.76
N GLU A 36 -4.85 2.70 3.97
CA GLU A 36 -5.14 1.52 4.80
C GLU A 36 -6.08 0.54 4.09
N GLU A 37 -7.17 1.06 3.49
CA GLU A 37 -8.12 0.23 2.74
C GLU A 37 -7.47 -0.40 1.49
N HIS A 38 -6.62 0.34 0.77
CA HIS A 38 -5.89 -0.20 -0.37
C HIS A 38 -4.87 -1.25 0.05
N GLU A 39 -4.16 -1.05 1.15
CA GLU A 39 -3.22 -2.03 1.70
C GLU A 39 -3.95 -3.32 2.07
N ALA A 40 -5.10 -3.23 2.77
CA ALA A 40 -5.92 -4.39 3.09
C ALA A 40 -6.40 -5.14 1.84
N ARG A 41 -6.89 -4.42 0.82
CA ARG A 41 -7.31 -5.05 -0.45
C ARG A 41 -6.14 -5.70 -1.19
N MET A 42 -4.96 -5.08 -1.17
CA MET A 42 -3.78 -5.63 -1.82
C MET A 42 -3.28 -6.88 -1.09
N ASP A 43 -3.34 -6.92 0.24
CA ASP A 43 -3.02 -8.12 1.03
C ASP A 43 -4.00 -9.27 0.73
N GLU A 44 -5.30 -8.98 0.68
CA GLU A 44 -6.30 -9.97 0.25
C GLU A 44 -6.01 -10.51 -1.16
N LEU A 45 -5.75 -9.61 -2.12
CA LEU A 45 -5.42 -9.98 -3.49
C LEU A 45 -4.12 -10.78 -3.56
N GLU A 46 -3.08 -10.39 -2.84
CA GLU A 46 -1.82 -11.12 -2.76
C GLU A 46 -2.02 -12.51 -2.16
N GLY A 47 -2.81 -12.63 -1.09
CA GLY A 47 -3.21 -13.90 -0.50
C GLY A 47 -3.93 -14.80 -1.51
N THR A 48 -4.87 -14.25 -2.28
CA THR A 48 -5.56 -15.02 -3.33
C THR A 48 -4.61 -15.44 -4.44
N LEU A 49 -3.72 -14.55 -4.88
CA LEU A 49 -2.77 -14.80 -5.96
C LEU A 49 -1.77 -15.90 -5.54
N ARG A 50 -1.30 -15.86 -4.29
CA ARG A 50 -0.47 -16.90 -3.69
C ARG A 50 -1.20 -18.25 -3.62
N GLY A 51 -2.49 -18.24 -3.27
CA GLY A 51 -3.32 -19.45 -3.32
C GLY A 51 -3.43 -20.04 -4.73
N HIS A 52 -3.65 -19.19 -5.74
CA HIS A 52 -3.70 -19.63 -7.15
C HIS A 52 -2.34 -20.16 -7.64
N ILE A 53 -1.23 -19.54 -7.24
CA ILE A 53 0.12 -20.04 -7.55
C ILE A 53 0.29 -21.45 -6.97
N GLY A 54 -0.12 -21.69 -5.73
CA GLY A 54 -0.05 -23.03 -5.11
C GLY A 54 -0.86 -24.09 -5.88
N LEU A 55 -2.04 -23.74 -6.40
CA LEU A 55 -2.84 -24.65 -7.23
C LEU A 55 -2.17 -24.96 -8.57
N ILE A 56 -1.58 -23.94 -9.21
CA ILE A 56 -0.82 -24.12 -10.45
C ILE A 56 0.41 -25.00 -10.19
N GLU A 57 1.06 -24.83 -9.05
CA GLU A 57 2.22 -25.64 -8.66
C GLU A 57 1.88 -27.10 -8.43
N ASP A 58 0.79 -27.39 -7.72
CA ASP A 58 0.30 -28.77 -7.54
C ASP A 58 -0.11 -29.38 -8.88
N ALA A 59 -0.78 -28.62 -9.75
CA ALA A 59 -1.12 -29.07 -11.10
C ALA A 59 0.13 -29.38 -11.93
N LEU A 60 1.16 -28.53 -11.87
CA LEU A 60 2.45 -28.76 -12.53
C LEU A 60 3.17 -29.99 -11.98
N ASP A 61 3.18 -30.22 -10.66
CA ASP A 61 3.82 -31.42 -10.07
C ASP A 61 3.13 -32.71 -10.50
N ARG A 62 1.80 -32.70 -10.60
CA ARG A 62 1.02 -33.83 -11.12
C ARG A 62 1.27 -34.08 -12.60
N LEU A 63 1.46 -33.03 -13.41
CA LEU A 63 1.74 -33.13 -14.84
C LEU A 63 3.19 -33.53 -15.14
N GLU A 64 4.17 -33.01 -14.40
CA GLU A 64 5.60 -33.30 -14.62
C GLU A 64 6.07 -34.60 -13.95
N GLY A 65 5.36 -35.09 -12.93
CA GLY A 65 5.58 -36.40 -12.32
C GLY A 65 7.01 -36.67 -11.84
N LYS A 66 7.33 -36.35 -10.57
CA LYS A 66 8.57 -36.69 -9.83
C LYS A 66 9.94 -36.35 -10.45
N ALA A 67 10.04 -35.99 -11.73
CA ALA A 67 11.31 -35.84 -12.42
C ALA A 67 11.98 -34.46 -12.22
N ASN A 68 11.24 -33.44 -11.79
CA ASN A 68 11.68 -32.04 -11.76
C ASN A 68 11.60 -31.34 -10.39
N GLU A 69 11.41 -32.08 -9.30
CA GLU A 69 11.37 -31.54 -7.92
C GLU A 69 12.56 -30.60 -7.62
N ASN A 70 13.76 -30.99 -8.08
CA ASN A 70 14.99 -30.20 -7.95
C ASN A 70 14.97 -28.83 -8.66
N LYS A 71 14.14 -28.66 -9.69
CA LYS A 71 14.07 -27.42 -10.48
C LYS A 71 13.23 -26.35 -9.77
N LYS A 72 12.19 -26.76 -9.05
CA LYS A 72 11.38 -25.88 -8.19
C LYS A 72 12.19 -25.35 -7.01
N ASP A 73 12.89 -26.22 -6.29
CA ASP A 73 13.75 -25.82 -5.16
C ASP A 73 14.85 -24.84 -5.58
N ALA A 74 15.44 -25.04 -6.77
CA ALA A 74 16.43 -24.13 -7.32
C ALA A 74 15.84 -22.74 -7.63
N LEU A 75 14.65 -22.65 -8.21
CA LEU A 75 13.97 -21.37 -8.51
C LEU A 75 13.64 -20.59 -7.22
N TYR A 76 13.09 -21.27 -6.21
CA TYR A 76 12.71 -20.64 -4.94
C TYR A 76 13.90 -20.21 -4.09
N SER A 77 14.92 -21.05 -3.97
CA SER A 77 16.15 -20.71 -3.24
C SER A 77 16.93 -19.55 -3.89
N THR A 78 16.81 -19.38 -5.21
CA THR A 78 17.41 -18.24 -5.91
C THR A 78 16.60 -16.97 -5.68
N ARG A 79 15.26 -17.03 -5.74
CA ARG A 79 14.37 -15.88 -5.52
C ARG A 79 14.46 -15.31 -4.10
N GLY A 80 14.48 -16.16 -3.07
CA GLY A 80 14.65 -15.72 -1.68
C GLY A 80 16.03 -15.11 -1.37
N LYS A 81 17.07 -15.43 -2.18
CA LYS A 81 18.38 -14.75 -2.08
C LYS A 81 18.36 -13.35 -2.71
N TYR A 82 17.55 -13.12 -3.74
CA TYR A 82 17.40 -11.80 -4.36
C TYR A 82 16.61 -10.83 -3.48
N GLU A 83 15.55 -11.29 -2.81
CA GLU A 83 14.79 -10.47 -1.85
C GLU A 83 15.68 -10.02 -0.68
N LYS A 84 16.45 -10.94 -0.10
CA LYS A 84 17.36 -10.66 1.03
C LYS A 84 18.52 -9.69 0.70
N ASN A 85 18.84 -9.52 -0.59
CA ASN A 85 19.87 -8.59 -1.05
C ASN A 85 19.30 -7.21 -1.44
N ASN A 86 18.00 -7.08 -1.66
CA ASN A 86 17.34 -5.80 -1.94
C ASN A 86 16.86 -5.07 -0.67
N GLU A 87 16.85 -5.73 0.49
CA GLU A 87 16.53 -5.13 1.81
C GLU A 87 17.76 -4.52 2.54
N LYS A 88 18.92 -4.40 1.89
CA LYS A 88 20.12 -3.75 2.43
C LYS A 88 20.39 -2.42 1.73
#